data_AF-A0A9D5Z5K3-F1
#
_entry.id   AF-A0A9D5Z5K3-F1
#
_cell.length_a   1.000
_cell.length_b   1.000
_cell.length_c   1.000
_cell.angle_alpha   90.00
_cell.angle_beta   90.00
_cell.angle_gamma   90.00
#
_symmetry.space_group_name_H-M   'P 1'
#
loop_
_entity.id
_entity.type
_entity.pdbx_description
1 polymer ?
#
loop_
_entity_poly.entity_id
_entity_poly.type
_entity_poly.pdbx_seq_one_letter_code
_entity_poly.pdbx_strand_id
1 'polypeptide(L)'
;MSQNSSQIHCQPKDCQEWRQIAMERGKDALALQRAARLTAAVYMAGYMLEAYLKACCAAKKSHYPTSGSEGHNLELLWNIAELHYPPNTDVQIQEFYLRRWSTDLRYCLPEKIGFSTQQAADMLAGANILATFIANGIKRTRRRC
;
A
#
# COMPACT_ATOMS: atom_id res chain seq x y z
N MET A 1 -6.92 9.37 -40.38
CA MET A 1 -6.11 8.80 -39.28
C MET A 1 -6.01 9.83 -38.17
N SER A 2 -6.82 9.72 -37.12
CA SER A 2 -6.55 10.38 -35.83
C SER A 2 -7.34 9.62 -34.77
N GLN A 3 -6.68 8.69 -34.08
CA GLN A 3 -7.21 8.15 -32.83
C GLN A 3 -6.85 9.13 -31.73
N ASN A 4 -7.85 9.87 -31.25
CA ASN A 4 -7.75 10.72 -30.08
C ASN A 4 -8.21 9.89 -28.88
N SER A 5 -7.30 9.11 -28.32
CA SER A 5 -7.58 8.30 -27.13
C SER A 5 -7.39 9.17 -25.89
N SER A 6 -8.44 9.91 -25.53
CA SER A 6 -8.56 10.49 -24.20
C SER A 6 -8.56 9.35 -23.18
N GLN A 7 -7.39 9.08 -22.59
CA GLN A 7 -7.27 8.24 -21.41
C GLN A 7 -7.98 8.97 -20.26
N ILE A 8 -9.28 8.73 -20.13
CA ILE A 8 -9.99 8.98 -18.88
C ILE A 8 -9.32 8.03 -17.88
N HIS A 9 -8.50 8.57 -16.97
CA HIS A 9 -8.01 7.84 -15.82
C HIS A 9 -9.21 7.50 -14.93
N CYS A 10 -9.92 6.43 -15.27
CA CYS A 10 -10.92 5.85 -14.39
C CYS A 10 -10.18 5.32 -13.17
N GLN A 11 -10.52 5.83 -11.99
CA GLN A 11 -9.99 5.27 -10.76
C GLN A 11 -10.32 3.77 -10.70
N PRO A 12 -9.43 2.95 -10.11
CA PRO A 12 -9.64 1.52 -10.06
C PRO A 12 -10.96 1.22 -9.35
N LYS A 13 -11.83 0.45 -10.01
CA LYS A 13 -13.23 0.27 -9.61
C LYS A 13 -13.46 -1.03 -8.85
N ASP A 14 -12.55 -1.99 -8.97
CA ASP A 14 -12.74 -3.31 -8.40
C ASP A 14 -11.50 -3.87 -7.68
N CYS A 15 -11.72 -4.98 -6.98
CA CYS A 15 -10.69 -5.68 -6.23
C CYS A 15 -9.50 -6.12 -7.10
N GLN A 16 -9.73 -6.52 -8.35
CA GLN A 16 -8.67 -7.03 -9.22
C GLN A 16 -7.76 -5.92 -9.69
N GLU A 17 -8.32 -4.78 -10.11
CA GLU A 17 -7.54 -3.61 -10.53
C GLU A 17 -6.67 -3.09 -9.38
N TRP A 18 -7.22 -2.97 -8.17
CA TRP A 18 -6.46 -2.57 -6.99
C TRP A 18 -5.34 -3.56 -6.64
N ARG A 19 -5.59 -4.88 -6.76
CA ARG A 19 -4.54 -5.89 -6.56
C ARG A 19 -3.43 -5.78 -7.59
N GLN A 20 -3.77 -5.52 -8.85
CA GLN A 20 -2.78 -5.32 -9.91
C GLN A 20 -1.87 -4.14 -9.58
N ILE A 21 -2.46 -3.01 -9.18
CA ILE A 21 -1.71 -1.82 -8.75
C ILE A 21 -0.81 -2.14 -7.57
N ALA A 22 -1.32 -2.85 -6.56
CA ALA A 22 -0.53 -3.22 -5.40
C ALA A 22 0.71 -4.06 -5.78
N MET A 23 0.54 -5.02 -6.69
CA MET A 23 1.66 -5.84 -7.20
C MET A 23 2.69 -5.01 -7.96
N GLU A 24 2.26 -4.09 -8.83
CA GLU A 24 3.17 -3.18 -9.54
C GLU A 24 3.94 -2.28 -8.56
N ARG A 25 3.26 -1.68 -7.56
CA ARG A 25 3.92 -0.86 -6.54
C ARG A 25 4.91 -1.64 -5.67
N GLY A 26 4.62 -2.92 -5.41
CA GLY A 26 5.57 -3.81 -4.74
C GLY A 26 6.85 -4.04 -5.58
N LYS A 27 6.71 -4.22 -6.89
CA LYS A 27 7.87 -4.30 -7.81
C LYS A 27 8.66 -2.99 -7.84
N ASP A 28 7.96 -1.86 -7.89
CA ASP A 28 8.58 -0.52 -7.86
C ASP A 28 9.40 -0.33 -6.57
N ALA A 29 8.84 -0.70 -5.41
CA ALA A 29 9.54 -0.62 -4.13
C ALA A 29 10.84 -1.43 -4.13
N LEU A 30 10.80 -2.66 -4.64
CA LEU A 30 12.00 -3.52 -4.75
C LEU A 30 13.04 -2.95 -5.72
N ALA A 31 12.61 -2.40 -6.86
CA ALA A 31 13.52 -1.76 -7.81
C ALA A 31 14.23 -0.55 -7.19
N LEU A 32 13.48 0.30 -6.47
CA LEU A 32 14.01 1.46 -5.77
C LEU A 32 14.99 1.08 -4.66
N GLN A 33 14.71 0.00 -3.92
CA GLN A 33 15.62 -0.51 -2.90
C GLN A 33 16.96 -0.94 -3.51
N ARG A 34 16.94 -1.70 -4.61
CA ARG A 34 18.16 -2.13 -5.32
C ARG A 34 18.96 -0.95 -5.86
N ALA A 35 18.30 0.14 -6.23
CA ALA A 35 18.91 1.38 -6.66
C ALA A 35 19.36 2.30 -5.51
N ALA A 36 19.35 1.82 -4.26
CA ALA A 36 19.65 2.57 -3.04
C ALA A 36 18.79 3.85 -2.86
N ARG A 37 17.59 3.88 -3.45
CA ARG A 37 16.60 4.96 -3.29
C ARG A 37 15.67 4.62 -2.12
N LEU A 38 16.24 4.55 -0.92
CA LEU A 38 15.63 3.91 0.25
C LEU A 38 14.31 4.55 0.70
N THR A 39 14.27 5.87 0.86
CA THR A 39 13.04 6.59 1.22
C THR A 39 11.94 6.39 0.16
N ALA A 40 12.31 6.41 -1.13
CA ALA A 40 11.37 6.15 -2.21
C ALA A 40 10.87 4.70 -2.22
N ALA A 41 11.71 3.74 -1.85
CA ALA A 41 11.33 2.34 -1.71
C ALA A 41 10.30 2.14 -0.59
N VAL A 42 10.55 2.69 0.60
CA VAL A 42 9.62 2.64 1.75
C VAL A 42 8.32 3.37 1.42
N TYR A 43 8.43 4.50 0.73
CA TYR A 43 7.29 5.24 0.22
C TYR A 43 6.41 4.39 -0.72
N MET A 44 7.01 3.71 -1.70
CA MET A 44 6.29 2.81 -2.61
C MET A 44 5.71 1.58 -1.91
N ALA A 45 6.38 1.06 -0.88
CA ALA A 45 5.85 -0.03 -0.08
C ALA A 45 4.54 0.36 0.63
N GLY A 46 4.40 1.60 1.12
CA GLY A 46 3.12 2.06 1.67
C GLY A 46 2.03 2.24 0.60
N TYR A 47 2.36 2.66 -0.62
CA TYR A 47 1.42 2.66 -1.75
C TYR A 47 0.94 1.25 -2.11
N MET A 48 1.81 0.25 -2.04
CA MET A 48 1.42 -1.15 -2.19
C MET A 48 0.40 -1.55 -1.11
N LEU A 49 0.63 -1.19 0.16
CA LEU A 49 -0.30 -1.48 1.25
C LEU A 49 -1.65 -0.79 1.07
N GLU A 50 -1.65 0.50 0.72
CA GLU A 50 -2.85 1.28 0.40
C GLU A 50 -3.69 0.58 -0.68
N ALA A 51 -3.06 0.19 -1.79
CA ALA A 51 -3.74 -0.49 -2.89
C ALA A 51 -4.28 -1.86 -2.48
N TYR A 52 -3.56 -2.65 -1.67
CA TYR A 52 -4.07 -3.91 -1.14
C TYR A 52 -5.26 -3.71 -0.19
N LEU A 53 -5.23 -2.68 0.65
CA LEU A 53 -6.35 -2.36 1.54
C LEU A 53 -7.58 -1.95 0.74
N LYS A 54 -7.44 -1.09 -0.26
CA LYS A 54 -8.53 -0.72 -1.18
C LYS A 54 -9.08 -1.95 -1.92
N ALA A 55 -8.21 -2.87 -2.34
CA ALA A 55 -8.66 -4.15 -2.90
C ALA A 55 -9.48 -4.99 -1.91
N CYS A 56 -9.13 -4.97 -0.62
CA CYS A 56 -9.86 -5.66 0.43
C CYS A 56 -11.23 -5.03 0.67
N CYS A 57 -11.30 -3.70 0.81
CA CYS A 57 -12.55 -2.96 0.91
C CYS A 57 -13.46 -3.22 -0.29
N ALA A 58 -12.91 -3.18 -1.51
CA ALA A 58 -13.64 -3.48 -2.75
C ALA A 58 -14.17 -4.93 -2.77
N ALA A 59 -13.37 -5.91 -2.33
CA ALA A 59 -13.81 -7.30 -2.24
C ALA A 59 -14.97 -7.49 -1.26
N LYS A 60 -15.01 -6.68 -0.20
CA LYS A 60 -16.08 -6.67 0.81
C LYS A 60 -17.29 -5.81 0.41
N LYS A 61 -17.20 -5.06 -0.71
CA LYS A 61 -18.20 -4.06 -1.12
C LYS A 61 -18.42 -2.96 -0.05
N SER A 62 -17.40 -2.68 0.76
CA SER A 62 -17.43 -1.56 1.70
C SER A 62 -17.34 -0.23 0.95
N HIS A 63 -17.90 0.84 1.53
CA HIS A 63 -17.62 2.20 1.06
C HIS A 63 -16.27 2.64 1.63
N TYR A 64 -15.37 3.14 0.78
CA TYR A 64 -14.04 3.58 1.19
C TYR A 64 -13.56 4.76 0.34
N PRO A 65 -12.72 5.64 0.90
CA PRO A 65 -12.15 6.74 0.15
C PRO A 65 -11.12 6.21 -0.86
N THR A 66 -11.27 6.60 -2.13
CA THR A 66 -10.35 6.20 -3.20
C THR A 66 -9.29 7.27 -3.48
N SER A 67 -9.53 8.52 -3.04
CA SER A 67 -8.67 9.69 -3.27
C SER A 67 -8.75 10.70 -2.13
N GLY A 68 -7.97 11.79 -2.23
CA GLY A 68 -7.83 12.78 -1.16
C GLY A 68 -6.96 12.27 -0.01
N SER A 69 -6.83 13.07 1.05
CA SER A 69 -6.04 12.72 2.24
C SER A 69 -6.53 11.43 2.89
N GLU A 70 -7.84 11.22 2.99
CA GLU A 70 -8.44 9.99 3.53
C GLU A 70 -8.16 8.76 2.65
N GLY A 71 -8.06 8.95 1.33
CA GLY A 71 -7.69 7.88 0.41
C GLY A 71 -6.25 7.36 0.60
N HIS A 72 -5.42 8.09 1.34
CA HIS A 72 -4.06 7.73 1.72
C HIS A 72 -3.92 7.38 3.21
N ASN A 73 -5.02 7.35 3.97
CA ASN A 73 -5.02 7.01 5.38
C ASN A 73 -5.08 5.48 5.55
N LEU A 74 -3.92 4.87 5.78
CA LEU A 74 -3.78 3.42 5.90
C LEU A 74 -4.53 2.86 7.11
N GLU A 75 -4.54 3.57 8.25
CA GLU A 75 -5.30 3.15 9.44
C GLU A 75 -6.80 3.13 9.18
N LEU A 76 -7.34 4.18 8.55
CA LEU A 76 -8.76 4.24 8.15
C LEU A 76 -9.11 3.07 7.22
N LEU A 77 -8.31 2.86 6.17
CA LEU A 77 -8.54 1.78 5.20
C LEU A 77 -8.43 0.40 5.84
N TRP A 78 -7.52 0.22 6.80
CA TRP A 78 -7.39 -1.02 7.58
C TRP A 78 -8.63 -1.32 8.40
N ASN A 79 -9.19 -0.29 9.06
CA ASN A 79 -10.41 -0.40 9.84
C ASN A 79 -11.63 -0.72 8.95
N ILE A 80 -11.78 -0.04 7.81
CA ILE A 80 -12.86 -0.33 6.84
C ILE A 80 -12.74 -1.73 6.24
N ALA A 81 -11.50 -2.21 6.06
CA ALA A 81 -11.24 -3.57 5.62
C ALA A 81 -11.51 -4.62 6.71
N GLU A 82 -11.82 -4.21 7.94
CA GLU A 82 -12.06 -5.03 9.14
C GLU A 82 -11.01 -6.14 9.29
N LEU A 83 -9.74 -5.74 9.19
CA LEU A 83 -8.61 -6.63 9.33
C LEU A 83 -8.13 -6.61 10.78
N HIS A 84 -7.92 -7.79 11.36
CA HIS A 84 -7.15 -7.89 12.61
C HIS A 84 -5.66 -7.79 12.32
N TYR A 85 -4.86 -7.33 13.28
CA TYR A 85 -3.42 -7.31 13.11
C TYR A 85 -2.83 -8.72 13.06
N PRO A 86 -1.79 -8.98 12.23
CA PRO A 86 -1.12 -10.26 12.23
C PRO A 86 -0.38 -10.43 13.57
N PRO A 87 -0.54 -11.56 14.29
CA PRO A 87 -0.05 -11.72 15.67
C PRO A 87 1.48 -11.66 15.84
N ASN A 88 2.25 -11.59 14.75
CA ASN A 88 3.72 -11.60 14.77
C ASN A 88 4.34 -10.49 13.89
N THR A 89 3.62 -9.40 13.60
CA THR A 89 4.24 -8.27 12.89
C THR A 89 4.87 -7.32 13.90
N ASP A 90 6.09 -6.87 13.63
CA ASP A 90 6.79 -5.88 14.45
C ASP A 90 5.90 -4.65 14.67
N VAL A 91 5.71 -4.27 15.94
CA VAL A 91 4.86 -3.14 16.35
C VAL A 91 5.34 -1.84 15.73
N GLN A 92 6.66 -1.63 15.60
CA GLN A 92 7.21 -0.41 15.02
C GLN A 92 6.90 -0.31 13.52
N ILE A 93 6.91 -1.44 12.81
CA ILE A 93 6.55 -1.49 11.39
C ILE A 93 5.07 -1.18 11.22
N GLN A 94 4.21 -1.76 12.06
CA GLN A 94 2.77 -1.47 12.04
C GLN A 94 2.51 0.01 12.32
N GLU A 95 3.07 0.53 13.42
CA GLU A 95 2.93 1.93 13.80
C GLU A 95 3.44 2.87 12.70
N PHE A 96 4.58 2.54 12.10
CA PHE A 96 5.13 3.31 10.99
C PHE A 96 4.13 3.39 9.83
N TYR A 97 3.69 2.26 9.26
CA TYR A 97 2.82 2.30 8.09
C TYR A 97 1.42 2.84 8.37
N LEU A 98 0.87 2.60 9.55
CA LEU A 98 -0.50 3.01 9.85
C LEU A 98 -0.60 4.48 10.24
N ARG A 99 0.42 5.01 10.93
CA ARG A 99 0.32 6.32 11.60
C ARG A 99 1.35 7.34 11.16
N ARG A 100 2.51 6.90 10.65
CA ARG A 100 3.63 7.79 10.31
C ARG A 100 3.89 7.87 8.82
N TRP A 101 3.58 6.82 8.07
CA TRP A 101 3.67 6.84 6.63
C TRP A 101 2.67 7.83 6.07
N SER A 102 3.15 8.72 5.22
CA SER A 102 2.32 9.71 4.54
C SER A 102 2.85 9.97 3.14
N THR A 103 2.03 10.63 2.32
CA THR A 103 2.46 11.08 0.99
C THR A 103 3.61 12.08 1.02
N ASP A 104 3.86 12.71 2.18
CA ASP A 104 4.90 13.73 2.35
C ASP A 104 6.30 13.14 2.31
N LEU A 105 6.44 11.81 2.50
CA LEU A 105 7.70 11.09 2.27
C LEU A 105 8.28 11.35 0.87
N ARG A 106 7.44 11.71 -0.11
CA ARG A 106 7.87 12.12 -1.46
C ARG A 106 8.73 13.39 -1.45
N TYR A 107 8.46 14.31 -0.54
CA TYR A 107 9.13 15.60 -0.43
C TYR A 107 10.22 15.61 0.64
N CYS A 108 10.36 14.51 1.38
CA CYS A 108 11.37 14.39 2.41
C CYS A 108 12.76 14.23 1.78
N LEU A 109 13.63 15.19 2.06
CA LEU A 109 15.04 15.06 1.73
C LEU A 109 15.63 13.87 2.51
N PRO A 110 16.56 13.11 1.91
CA PRO A 110 17.23 11.99 2.57
C PRO A 110 17.86 12.35 3.92
N GLU A 111 18.22 13.61 4.13
CA GLU A 111 18.82 14.12 5.36
C GLU A 111 17.83 14.23 6.53
N LYS A 112 16.52 14.31 6.26
CA LYS A 112 15.47 14.50 7.28
C LYS A 112 14.79 13.20 7.70
N ILE A 113 14.63 12.27 6.77
CA ILE A 113 14.03 10.94 7.00
C ILE A 113 14.87 9.92 6.23
N GLY A 114 16.16 9.90 6.56
CA GLY A 114 17.11 8.96 5.98
C GLY A 114 16.92 7.61 6.61
N PHE A 115 16.48 6.64 5.82
CA PHE A 115 16.55 5.23 6.22
C PHE A 115 17.97 4.74 5.95
N SER A 116 18.58 4.05 6.92
CA SER A 116 19.72 3.19 6.61
C SER A 116 19.29 2.06 5.68
N THR A 117 20.23 1.43 4.98
CA THR A 117 19.95 0.27 4.11
C THR A 117 19.23 -0.83 4.88
N GLN A 118 19.66 -1.11 6.12
CA GLN A 118 19.03 -2.12 6.97
C GLN A 118 17.61 -1.72 7.37
N GLN A 119 17.42 -0.47 7.84
CA GLN A 119 16.08 0.01 8.23
C GLN A 119 15.10 -0.04 7.05
N ALA A 120 15.52 0.38 5.85
CA ALA A 120 14.68 0.27 4.68
C ALA A 120 14.36 -1.18 4.32
N ALA A 121 15.33 -2.09 4.45
CA ALA A 121 15.10 -3.53 4.23
C ALA A 121 14.09 -4.10 5.22
N ASP A 122 14.20 -3.76 6.50
CA ASP A 122 13.25 -4.20 7.55
C ASP A 122 11.85 -3.65 7.27
N MET A 123 11.73 -2.37 6.89
CA MET A 123 10.46 -1.75 6.52
C MET A 123 9.81 -2.41 5.29
N LEU A 124 10.60 -2.80 4.28
CA LEU A 124 10.08 -3.51 3.10
C LEU A 124 9.66 -4.94 3.44
N ALA A 125 10.44 -5.66 4.26
CA ALA A 125 10.10 -6.99 4.73
C ALA A 125 8.78 -6.97 5.53
N GLY A 126 8.65 -6.01 6.44
CA GLY A 126 7.43 -5.77 7.20
C GLY A 126 6.21 -5.43 6.33
N ALA A 127 6.38 -4.55 5.34
CA ALA A 127 5.32 -4.26 4.38
C ALA A 127 4.89 -5.50 3.59
N ASN A 128 5.81 -6.38 3.20
CA ASN A 128 5.47 -7.62 2.51
C ASN A 128 4.68 -8.60 3.40
N ILE A 129 4.97 -8.66 4.70
CA ILE A 129 4.19 -9.44 5.68
C ILE A 129 2.76 -8.88 5.75
N LEU A 130 2.62 -7.56 5.93
CA LEU A 130 1.31 -6.89 5.96
C LEU A 130 0.54 -7.09 4.64
N ALA A 131 1.19 -6.91 3.49
CA ALA A 131 0.59 -7.11 2.17
C ALA A 131 0.08 -8.56 1.99
N THR A 132 0.87 -9.54 2.38
CA THR A 132 0.48 -10.96 2.34
C THR A 132 -0.73 -11.21 3.23
N PHE A 133 -0.75 -10.61 4.42
CA PHE A 133 -1.89 -10.71 5.33
C PHE A 133 -3.16 -10.10 4.74
N ILE A 134 -3.09 -8.87 4.22
CA ILE A 134 -4.22 -8.19 3.57
C ILE A 134 -4.73 -9.02 2.37
N ALA A 135 -3.82 -9.51 1.52
CA ALA A 135 -4.15 -10.33 0.36
C ALA A 135 -4.86 -11.65 0.76
N ASN A 136 -4.50 -12.23 1.91
CA ASN A 136 -5.21 -13.39 2.46
C ASN A 136 -6.60 -13.02 3.00
N GLY A 137 -6.78 -11.81 3.53
CA GLY A 137 -8.08 -11.24 3.88
C GLY A 137 -9.05 -11.22 2.69
N ILE A 138 -8.57 -10.78 1.52
CA ILE A 138 -9.34 -10.79 0.27
C ILE A 138 -9.83 -12.20 -0.09
N LYS A 139 -8.95 -13.22 0.01
CA LYS A 139 -9.31 -14.62 -0.29
C LYS A 139 -10.37 -15.16 0.67
N ARG A 140 -10.31 -14.78 1.95
CA ARG A 140 -11.29 -15.21 2.97
C ARG A 140 -12.67 -14.61 2.70
N THR A 141 -12.75 -13.36 2.28
CA THR A 141 -14.02 -12.72 1.90
C THR A 141 -14.70 -13.47 0.76
N ARG A 142 -13.93 -13.87 -0.28
CA ARG A 142 -14.49 -14.63 -1.42
C ARG A 142 -15.04 -16.01 -1.07
N ARG A 143 -14.68 -16.60 0.08
CA ARG A 143 -15.20 -17.91 0.52
C ARG A 143 -16.48 -17.81 1.35
N ARG A 144 -16.87 -16.61 1.76
CA ARG A 144 -18.07 -16.37 2.59
C ARG A 144 -19.28 -15.92 1.75
N CYS A 145 -19.10 -15.79 0.44
CA CYS A 145 -20.15 -15.55 -0.55
C CYS A 145 -20.40 -16.85 -1.31
#